data_AF-A0A538PFN2-F1
#
_entry.id   AF-A0A538PFN2-F1
#
_cell.length_a   1.000
_cell.length_b   1.000
_cell.length_c   1.000
_cell.angle_alpha   90.00
_cell.angle_beta   90.00
_cell.angle_gamma   90.00
#
_symmetry.space_group_name_H-M   'P 1'
#
loop_
_entity.id
_entity.type
_entity.pdbx_description
1 polymer ?
#
loop_
_entity_poly.entity_id
_entity_poly.type
_entity_poly.pdbx_seq_one_letter_code
_entity_poly.pdbx_strand_id
1 'polypeptide(L)'
;MRAKRLPRDFAAVIDRVRDPSAHVQTVVCWGQLDPRNPLLVVPAPIVVPGTRQRAGELSWIVEEYAVDAIATLSARAECFTVRDRAWVVEHASRSLDDIDKATLRIVAIRMSRNLSDAAARLDMAPVSLSRWFSRRPRIPPPLQPPGV
;
A
#
# COMPACT_ATOMS: atom_id res chain seq x y z
N MET A 1 -4.24 0.79 9.28
CA MET A 1 -2.83 1.00 9.71
C MET A 1 -2.49 0.09 10.89
N ARG A 2 -1.63 -0.90 10.65
CA ARG A 2 -1.08 -1.75 11.71
C ARG A 2 -0.06 -0.97 12.55
N ALA A 3 -0.52 -0.31 13.61
CA ALA A 3 0.31 0.51 14.50
C ALA A 3 1.29 -0.27 15.42
N LYS A 4 1.51 -1.58 15.19
CA LYS A 4 2.22 -2.46 16.13
C LYS A 4 3.49 -3.12 15.59
N ARG A 5 3.96 -2.76 14.39
CA ARG A 5 5.25 -3.26 13.85
C ARG A 5 6.15 -2.07 13.51
N LEU A 6 7.42 -2.18 13.88
CA LEU A 6 8.43 -1.24 13.44
C LEU A 6 8.63 -1.35 11.91
N PRO A 7 8.94 -0.24 11.22
CA PRO A 7 9.36 -0.26 9.81
C PRO A 7 10.57 -1.18 9.59
N ARG A 8 10.71 -1.75 8.39
CA ARG A 8 11.81 -2.68 8.07
C ARG A 8 13.19 -2.02 8.15
N ASP A 9 13.24 -0.74 7.86
CA ASP A 9 14.41 0.14 7.87
C ASP A 9 14.65 0.81 9.23
N PHE A 10 13.88 0.46 10.27
CA PHE A 10 13.98 1.08 11.58
C PHE A 10 15.40 1.08 12.14
N ALA A 11 16.14 -0.03 12.01
CA ALA A 11 17.53 -0.09 12.47
C ALA A 11 18.43 0.93 11.76
N ALA A 12 18.32 1.04 10.43
CA ALA A 12 19.09 1.99 9.63
C ALA A 12 18.73 3.46 10.00
N VAL A 13 17.46 3.72 10.29
CA VAL A 13 17.02 5.04 10.79
C VAL A 13 17.65 5.36 12.15
N ILE A 14 17.65 4.40 13.08
CA ILE A 14 18.28 4.58 14.40
C ILE A 14 19.79 4.78 14.29
N ASP A 15 20.47 4.04 13.43
CA ASP A 15 21.91 4.22 13.19
C ASP A 15 22.19 5.62 12.63
N ARG A 16 21.35 6.11 11.71
CA ARG A 16 21.48 7.47 11.19
C ARG A 16 21.17 8.54 12.25
N VAL A 17 20.22 8.31 13.15
CA VAL A 17 19.94 9.21 14.30
C VAL A 17 21.14 9.31 15.25
N ARG A 18 21.89 8.22 15.41
CA ARG A 18 23.05 8.16 16.31
C ARG A 18 24.32 8.77 15.71
N ASP A 19 24.37 8.95 14.40
CA ASP A 19 25.50 9.55 13.70
C ASP A 19 25.58 11.07 14.01
N PRO A 20 26.64 11.55 14.68
CA PRO A 20 26.77 12.96 15.04
C PRO A 20 26.83 13.91 13.83
N SER A 21 27.15 13.39 12.64
CA SER A 21 27.16 14.14 11.39
C SER A 21 25.81 14.18 10.68
N ALA A 22 24.82 13.43 11.17
CA ALA A 22 23.49 13.40 10.60
C ALA A 22 22.65 14.57 11.09
N HIS A 23 22.11 15.36 10.14
CA HIS A 23 21.01 16.26 10.43
C HIS A 23 19.71 15.45 10.49
N VAL A 24 19.31 15.02 11.69
CA VAL A 24 18.01 14.39 11.91
C VAL A 24 17.06 15.36 12.60
N GLN A 25 15.84 15.47 12.06
CA GLN A 25 14.77 16.27 12.62
C GLN A 25 13.65 15.36 13.15
N THR A 26 13.38 15.43 14.45
CA THR A 26 12.22 14.76 15.06
C THR A 26 10.98 15.60 14.80
N VAL A 27 10.01 15.05 14.08
CA VAL A 27 8.70 15.68 13.86
C VAL A 27 7.70 15.07 14.84
N VAL A 28 7.14 15.89 15.73
CA VAL A 28 6.10 15.48 16.66
C VAL A 28 4.75 15.92 16.11
N CYS A 29 3.96 14.98 15.61
CA CYS A 29 2.59 15.23 15.19
C CYS A 29 1.68 15.28 16.42
N TRP A 30 1.22 16.47 16.81
CA TRP A 30 0.34 16.66 17.96
C TRP A 30 -1.05 17.13 17.51
N GLY A 31 -2.11 16.56 18.09
CA GLY A 31 -3.49 16.73 17.62
C GLY A 31 -4.15 18.09 17.95
N GLN A 32 -3.49 18.96 18.70
CA GLN A 32 -3.96 20.30 19.05
C GLN A 32 -2.79 21.28 18.94
N LEU A 33 -2.86 22.24 18.03
CA LEU A 33 -1.88 23.33 17.99
C LEU A 33 -2.01 24.16 19.28
N ASP A 34 -0.99 24.16 20.13
CA ASP A 34 -0.91 25.12 21.24
C ASP A 34 -0.27 26.42 20.73
N PRO A 35 -1.05 27.51 20.56
CA PRO A 35 -0.52 28.78 20.06
C PRO A 35 0.50 29.44 21.01
N ARG A 36 0.69 28.94 22.24
CA ARG A 36 1.66 29.45 23.20
C ARG A 36 3.05 28.84 23.09
N ASN A 37 3.25 27.85 22.21
CA ASN A 37 4.52 27.14 22.08
C ASN A 37 5.23 27.51 20.76
N PRO A 38 6.12 28.52 20.75
CA PRO A 38 6.75 29.04 19.51
C PRO A 38 7.65 28.03 18.79
N LEU A 39 8.03 26.93 19.45
CA LEU A 39 8.73 25.81 18.82
C LEU A 39 7.87 25.04 17.80
N LEU A 40 6.55 25.24 17.79
CA LEU A 40 5.62 24.70 16.79
C LEU A 40 5.56 25.53 15.48
N VAL A 41 6.32 26.63 15.39
CA VAL A 41 6.21 27.64 14.31
C VAL A 41 7.48 27.73 13.47
N VAL A 42 8.15 26.62 13.21
CA VAL A 42 9.01 26.52 12.03
C VAL A 42 8.24 25.70 10.99
N PRO A 43 7.54 26.34 10.04
CA PRO A 43 6.99 25.64 8.90
C PRO A 43 8.15 25.15 8.04
N ALA A 44 8.72 24.00 8.39
CA ALA A 44 9.58 23.24 7.49
C ALA A 44 8.63 22.39 6.64
N PRO A 45 8.38 22.76 5.37
CA PRO A 45 7.51 21.97 4.51
C PRO A 45 8.11 20.57 4.34
N ILE A 46 7.39 19.55 4.79
CA ILE A 46 7.74 18.15 4.52
C ILE A 46 7.31 17.86 3.08
N VAL A 47 8.29 17.79 2.19
CA VAL A 47 8.05 17.37 0.80
C VAL A 47 7.98 15.86 0.76
N VAL A 48 6.77 15.32 0.63
CA VAL A 48 6.56 13.88 0.42
C VAL A 48 6.79 13.57 -1.05
N PRO A 49 7.80 12.76 -1.42
CA PRO A 49 8.08 12.46 -2.82
C PRO A 49 6.93 11.69 -3.48
N GLY A 50 6.69 11.95 -4.76
CA GLY A 50 5.72 11.19 -5.54
C GLY A 50 6.12 9.72 -5.67
N THR A 51 5.19 8.84 -6.04
CA THR A 51 5.46 7.41 -6.28
C THR A 51 6.53 7.18 -7.35
N ARG A 52 6.60 8.03 -8.39
CA ARG A 52 7.64 7.94 -9.44
C ARG A 52 9.06 8.16 -8.90
N GLN A 53 9.23 9.05 -7.92
CA GLN A 53 10.52 9.33 -7.29
C GLN A 53 10.93 8.22 -6.31
N ARG A 54 9.97 7.34 -5.94
CA ARG A 54 10.14 6.20 -5.03
C ARG A 54 10.18 4.86 -5.78
N ALA A 55 10.65 4.85 -7.02
CA ALA A 55 10.63 3.64 -7.86
C ALA A 55 11.31 2.42 -7.19
N GLY A 56 12.41 2.63 -6.47
CA GLY A 56 13.11 1.59 -5.72
C GLY A 56 12.34 1.04 -4.50
N GLU A 57 11.34 1.76 -4.00
CA GLU A 57 10.52 1.39 -2.85
C GLU A 57 9.19 0.74 -3.26
N LEU A 58 8.76 0.86 -4.52
CA LEU A 58 7.43 0.46 -4.97
C LEU A 58 7.10 -1.00 -4.62
N SER A 59 8.07 -1.90 -4.73
CA SER A 59 7.88 -3.31 -4.34
C SER A 59 7.53 -3.47 -2.86
N TRP A 60 8.14 -2.69 -1.95
CA TRP A 60 7.73 -2.71 -0.54
C TRP A 60 6.36 -2.09 -0.38
N ILE A 61 6.04 -1.04 -1.16
CA ILE A 61 4.81 -0.26 -0.93
C ILE A 61 3.64 -1.18 -1.26
N VAL A 62 3.71 -1.84 -2.41
CA VAL A 62 2.75 -2.85 -2.82
C VAL A 62 2.65 -4.00 -1.82
N GLU A 63 3.76 -4.44 -1.20
CA GLU A 63 3.74 -5.47 -0.16
C GLU A 63 2.90 -5.05 1.05
N GLU A 64 3.12 -3.83 1.56
CA GLU A 64 2.39 -3.35 2.74
C GLU A 64 0.90 -3.13 2.41
N TYR A 65 0.57 -2.60 1.22
CA TYR A 65 -0.82 -2.51 0.75
C TYR A 65 -1.46 -3.88 0.49
N ALA A 66 -0.69 -4.88 0.09
CA ALA A 66 -1.19 -6.24 -0.06
C ALA A 66 -1.59 -6.86 1.29
N VAL A 67 -0.74 -6.67 2.30
CA VAL A 67 -1.01 -7.13 3.67
C VAL A 67 -2.27 -6.46 4.21
N ASP A 68 -2.42 -5.15 4.01
CA ASP A 68 -3.61 -4.40 4.44
C ASP A 68 -4.87 -4.84 3.68
N ALA A 69 -4.78 -5.10 2.37
CA ALA A 69 -5.91 -5.60 1.58
C ALA A 69 -6.35 -7.02 2.01
N ILE A 70 -5.38 -7.92 2.24
CA ILE A 70 -5.63 -9.27 2.76
C ILE A 70 -6.33 -9.21 4.12
N ALA A 71 -5.84 -8.36 5.03
CA ALA A 71 -6.43 -8.20 6.35
C ALA A 71 -7.84 -7.61 6.26
N THR A 72 -8.01 -6.54 5.48
CA THR A 72 -9.29 -5.85 5.26
C THR A 72 -10.36 -6.81 4.75
N LEU A 73 -10.03 -7.68 3.81
CA LEU A 73 -10.96 -8.61 3.21
C LEU A 73 -11.01 -9.99 3.91
N SER A 74 -10.31 -10.14 5.04
CA SER A 74 -10.17 -11.42 5.76
C SER A 74 -9.73 -12.58 4.83
N ALA A 75 -8.82 -12.28 3.91
CA ALA A 75 -8.30 -13.22 2.94
C ALA A 75 -7.19 -14.09 3.54
N ARG A 76 -6.91 -15.22 2.89
CA ARG A 76 -5.71 -16.00 3.20
C ARG A 76 -4.49 -15.37 2.51
N ALA A 77 -3.32 -15.43 3.13
CA ALA A 77 -2.11 -14.77 2.60
C ALA A 77 -1.72 -15.25 1.19
N GLU A 78 -2.04 -16.50 0.85
CA GLU A 78 -1.72 -17.12 -0.43
C GLU A 78 -2.60 -16.60 -1.59
N CYS A 79 -3.68 -15.86 -1.30
CA CYS A 79 -4.60 -15.38 -2.34
C CYS A 79 -3.98 -14.27 -3.21
N PHE A 80 -2.92 -13.61 -2.74
CA PHE A 80 -2.27 -12.51 -3.43
C PHE A 80 -0.79 -12.82 -3.65
N THR A 81 -0.49 -13.28 -4.85
CA THR A 81 0.78 -13.90 -5.21
C THR A 81 1.87 -12.87 -5.51
N VAL A 82 3.13 -13.31 -5.58
CA VAL A 82 4.24 -12.47 -6.07
C VAL A 82 3.98 -11.92 -7.47
N ARG A 83 3.29 -12.70 -8.33
CA ARG A 83 2.91 -12.25 -9.69
C ARG A 83 1.89 -11.13 -9.66
N ASP A 84 0.95 -11.17 -8.70
CA ASP A 84 -0.02 -10.11 -8.51
C ASP A 84 0.65 -8.82 -8.03
N ARG A 85 1.61 -8.92 -7.11
CA ARG A 85 2.41 -7.79 -6.63
C ARG A 85 3.20 -7.15 -7.77
N ALA A 86 3.91 -7.96 -8.56
CA ALA A 86 4.64 -7.49 -9.74
C ALA A 86 3.72 -6.79 -10.74
N TRP A 87 2.53 -7.35 -10.96
CA TRP A 87 1.52 -6.75 -11.84
C TRP A 87 1.08 -5.37 -11.33
N VAL A 88 0.87 -5.18 -10.01
CA VAL A 88 0.51 -3.88 -9.43
C VAL A 88 1.66 -2.87 -9.58
N VAL A 89 2.90 -3.28 -9.32
CA VAL A 89 4.09 -2.42 -9.51
C VAL A 89 4.16 -1.91 -10.95
N GLU A 90 3.92 -2.77 -11.93
CA GLU A 90 4.04 -2.43 -13.35
C GLU A 90 2.85 -1.61 -13.87
N HIS A 91 1.61 -1.94 -13.45
CA HIS A 91 0.40 -1.44 -14.11
C HIS A 91 -0.46 -0.51 -13.26
N ALA A 92 -0.22 -0.41 -11.95
CA ALA A 92 -1.07 0.30 -11.00
C ALA A 92 -0.29 1.06 -9.90
N SER A 93 0.91 1.54 -10.21
CA SER A 93 1.80 2.25 -9.26
C SER A 93 1.88 3.76 -9.45
N ARG A 94 0.95 4.36 -10.22
CA ARG A 94 0.99 5.81 -10.53
C ARG A 94 0.76 6.70 -9.32
N SER A 95 0.02 6.21 -8.32
CA SER A 95 -0.23 6.88 -7.04
C SER A 95 -0.45 5.83 -5.94
N LEU A 96 -0.40 6.25 -4.67
CA LEU A 96 -0.71 5.36 -3.55
C LEU A 96 -2.17 4.87 -3.57
N ASP A 97 -3.10 5.73 -4.01
CA ASP A 97 -4.51 5.39 -4.19
C ASP A 97 -4.73 4.36 -5.32
N ASP A 98 -3.96 4.45 -6.41
CA ASP A 98 -3.98 3.45 -7.48
C ASP A 98 -3.48 2.09 -6.98
N ILE A 99 -2.43 2.08 -6.15
CA ILE A 99 -1.90 0.86 -5.52
C ILE A 99 -2.97 0.22 -4.63
N ASP A 100 -3.56 1.00 -3.72
CA ASP A 100 -4.58 0.54 -2.78
C ASP A 100 -5.81 -0.05 -3.48
N LYS A 101 -6.34 0.68 -4.47
CA LYS A 101 -7.47 0.20 -5.26
C LYS A 101 -7.13 -1.09 -6.00
N ALA A 102 -5.92 -1.21 -6.54
CA ALA A 102 -5.53 -2.40 -7.28
C ALA A 102 -5.34 -3.61 -6.36
N THR A 103 -4.69 -3.47 -5.21
CA THR A 103 -4.50 -4.56 -4.25
C THR A 103 -5.85 -5.06 -3.72
N LEU A 104 -6.74 -4.16 -3.27
CA LEU A 104 -8.09 -4.51 -2.82
C LEU A 104 -8.89 -5.24 -3.90
N ARG A 105 -8.89 -4.72 -5.13
CA ARG A 105 -9.66 -5.31 -6.24
C ARG A 105 -9.14 -6.68 -6.65
N ILE A 106 -7.83 -6.86 -6.74
CA ILE A 106 -7.26 -8.16 -7.09
C ILE A 106 -7.54 -9.17 -5.98
N VAL A 107 -7.35 -8.82 -4.70
CA VAL A 107 -7.67 -9.72 -3.58
C VAL A 107 -9.15 -10.11 -3.61
N ALA A 108 -10.07 -9.14 -3.78
CA ALA A 108 -11.49 -9.43 -3.89
C ALA A 108 -11.84 -10.35 -5.06
N ILE A 109 -11.21 -10.16 -6.23
CA ILE A 109 -11.36 -11.04 -7.40
C ILE A 109 -10.87 -12.46 -7.07
N ARG A 110 -9.72 -12.58 -6.40
CA ARG A 110 -9.12 -13.88 -6.01
C ARG A 110 -9.97 -14.66 -5.02
N MET A 111 -10.73 -13.96 -4.18
CA MET A 111 -11.63 -14.55 -3.19
C MET A 111 -13.04 -14.89 -3.71
N SER A 112 -13.31 -14.63 -4.98
CA SER A 112 -14.66 -14.63 -5.53
C SER A 112 -14.76 -15.51 -6.77
N ARG A 113 -15.96 -16.05 -7.00
CA ARG A 113 -16.24 -16.92 -8.16
C ARG A 113 -16.44 -16.12 -9.44
N ASN A 114 -16.86 -14.86 -9.31
CA ASN A 114 -17.16 -13.94 -10.40
C ASN A 114 -16.96 -12.48 -9.96
N LEU A 115 -17.07 -11.54 -10.91
CA LEU A 115 -16.87 -10.11 -10.64
C LEU A 115 -17.97 -9.48 -9.79
N SER A 116 -19.20 -10.01 -9.80
CA SER A 116 -20.30 -9.50 -8.96
C SER A 116 -20.04 -9.83 -7.49
N ASP A 117 -19.64 -11.07 -7.19
CA ASP A 117 -19.24 -11.50 -5.84
C ASP A 117 -18.06 -10.66 -5.34
N ALA A 118 -17.07 -10.38 -6.20
CA ALA A 118 -15.92 -9.52 -5.87
C ALA A 118 -16.33 -8.07 -5.58
N ALA A 119 -17.25 -7.51 -6.37
CA ALA A 119 -17.73 -6.15 -6.16
C ALA A 119 -18.52 -6.01 -4.85
N ALA A 120 -19.32 -7.03 -4.49
CA ALA A 120 -20.04 -7.07 -3.22
C ALA A 120 -19.08 -7.05 -2.01
N ARG A 121 -17.94 -7.76 -2.07
CA ARG A 121 -16.90 -7.72 -1.01
C ARG A 121 -16.26 -6.35 -0.82
N LEU A 122 -16.27 -5.51 -1.85
CA LEU A 122 -15.70 -4.17 -1.86
C LEU A 122 -16.76 -3.07 -1.61
N ASP A 123 -18.01 -3.47 -1.34
CA ASP A 123 -19.14 -2.56 -1.24
C ASP A 123 -19.24 -1.59 -2.43
N MET A 124 -19.09 -2.14 -3.65
CA MET A 124 -19.11 -1.36 -4.88
C MET A 124 -20.02 -1.96 -5.94
N ALA A 125 -20.50 -1.11 -6.86
CA ALA A 125 -21.31 -1.57 -7.99
C ALA A 125 -20.52 -2.51 -8.91
N PRO A 126 -21.09 -3.66 -9.35
CA PRO A 126 -20.42 -4.62 -10.24
C PRO A 126 -19.88 -4.00 -11.54
N VAL A 127 -20.62 -3.04 -12.11
CA VAL A 127 -20.22 -2.33 -13.34
C VAL A 127 -18.94 -1.51 -13.14
N SER A 128 -18.69 -1.00 -11.94
CA SER A 128 -17.49 -0.22 -11.62
C SER A 128 -16.25 -1.13 -11.56
N LEU A 129 -16.38 -2.32 -10.97
CA LEU A 129 -15.30 -3.30 -10.96
C LEU A 129 -15.04 -3.88 -12.35
N SER A 130 -16.10 -4.21 -13.09
CA SER A 130 -16.01 -4.70 -14.48
C SER A 130 -15.31 -3.69 -15.39
N ARG A 131 -15.69 -2.40 -15.33
CA ARG A 131 -15.01 -1.33 -16.09
C ARG A 131 -13.55 -1.18 -15.72
N TRP A 132 -13.20 -1.32 -14.45
CA TRP A 132 -11.80 -1.27 -14.03
C TRP A 132 -11.03 -2.48 -14.57
N PHE A 133 -11.59 -3.68 -14.47
CA PHE A 133 -10.98 -4.93 -14.93
C PHE A 133 -10.73 -4.92 -16.44
N SER A 134 -11.73 -4.50 -17.23
CA SER A 134 -11.64 -4.49 -18.71
C SER A 134 -10.69 -3.45 -19.29
N ARG A 135 -10.34 -2.39 -18.55
CA ARG A 135 -9.43 -1.31 -19.01
C ARG A 135 -7.97 -1.56 -18.66
N ARG A 136 -7.68 -2.63 -17.92
CA ARG A 136 -6.33 -2.93 -17.43
C ARG A 136 -5.75 -4.12 -18.20
N PRO A 137 -4.42 -4.21 -18.31
CA PRO A 137 -3.77 -5.43 -18.80
C PRO A 137 -4.23 -6.65 -17.99
N ARG A 138 -4.22 -7.82 -18.62
CA ARG A 138 -4.74 -9.03 -17.99
C ARG A 138 -3.99 -9.32 -16.68
N ILE A 139 -4.73 -9.37 -15.57
CA ILE A 139 -4.18 -9.84 -14.29
C ILE A 139 -3.78 -11.32 -14.48
N PRO A 140 -2.60 -11.75 -13.98
CA PRO A 140 -2.18 -13.14 -14.08
C PRO A 140 -3.27 -14.09 -13.56
N PRO A 141 -3.40 -15.32 -14.08
CA PRO A 141 -4.23 -16.32 -13.42
C PRO A 141 -3.64 -16.65 -12.03
N PRO A 142 -4.45 -17.13 -11.08
CA PRO A 142 -3.93 -17.61 -9.81
C PRO A 142 -2.98 -18.79 -10.09
N LEU A 143 -1.99 -19.00 -9.23
CA LEU A 143 -1.20 -20.23 -9.27
C LEU A 143 -2.16 -21.40 -9.05
N GLN A 144 -2.30 -22.28 -10.06
CA GLN A 144 -2.99 -23.55 -9.85
C GLN A 144 -2.17 -24.36 -8.85
N PRO A 145 -2.79 -24.99 -7.83
CA PRO A 145 -2.08 -25.99 -7.05
C PRO A 145 -1.59 -27.10 -8.00
N PRO A 146 -0.42 -27.73 -7.74
CA PRO A 146 -0.03 -28.92 -8.48
C PRO A 146 -1.18 -29.91 -8.43
N GLY A 147 -1.58 -30.42 -9.60
CA GLY A 147 -2.76 -31.25 -9.76
C GLY A 147 -2.79 -32.39 -8.73
N VAL A 148 -3.95 -32.54 -8.10
CA VAL A 148 -4.31 -33.73 -7.32
C VAL A 148 -4.70 -34.83 -8.30
#